data_AF-A0A4Q3B1U7-F1
#
_entry.id   AF-A0A4Q3B1U7-F1
#
_cell.length_a   1.000
_cell.length_b   1.000
_cell.length_c   1.000
_cell.angle_alpha   90.00
_cell.angle_beta   90.00
_cell.angle_gamma   90.00
#
_symmetry.space_group_name_H-M   'P 1'
#
loop_
_entity.id
_entity.type
_entity.pdbx_description
1 polymer ?
#
loop_
_entity_poly.entity_id
_entity_poly.type
_entity_poly.pdbx_seq_one_letter_code
_entity_poly.pdbx_strand_id
1 'polypeptide(L)'
;MKNFIYLVFVFLMASACKPGIPNDIIQPDEMALVMHDIHIADGYIQTIYMPDSAKKVAASFYGGIYKKFGIDSALYKKSLDYYMLNPRVMDGIYEKVTAALTKEKNAIVRADSIEFAKELKARLKRIKADSIKRADSLKKASLVKNKDSLKKALKIKKADSLKKAKAAAKVKLKKRTDSLKRVRRPVTIKN
;
A
#
# COMPACT_ATOMS: atom_id res chain seq x y z
N MET A 1 46.33 10.35 -67.24
CA MET A 1 45.09 10.65 -66.46
C MET A 1 44.81 9.62 -65.36
N LYS A 2 45.07 8.31 -65.57
CA LYS A 2 44.86 7.27 -64.54
C LYS A 2 45.66 7.49 -63.24
N ASN A 3 46.89 7.98 -63.31
CA ASN A 3 47.75 8.16 -62.12
C ASN A 3 47.30 9.31 -61.20
N PHE A 4 46.57 10.30 -61.74
CA PHE A 4 46.04 11.42 -60.96
C PHE A 4 44.82 11.00 -60.11
N ILE A 5 44.03 10.05 -60.61
CA ILE A 5 42.89 9.47 -59.89
C ILE A 5 43.35 8.73 -58.64
N TYR A 6 44.47 7.99 -58.71
CA TYR A 6 45.03 7.30 -57.54
C TYR A 6 45.54 8.27 -56.46
N LEU A 7 46.14 9.40 -56.86
CA LEU A 7 46.61 10.43 -55.91
C LEU A 7 45.46 11.11 -55.17
N VAL A 8 44.37 11.42 -55.87
CA VAL A 8 43.15 11.97 -55.25
C VAL A 8 42.50 10.96 -54.31
N PHE A 9 42.49 9.68 -54.68
CA PHE A 9 41.90 8.61 -53.86
C PHE A 9 42.70 8.35 -52.57
N VAL A 10 44.04 8.42 -52.63
CA VAL A 10 44.92 8.29 -51.45
C VAL A 10 44.75 9.48 -50.51
N PHE A 11 44.65 10.70 -51.04
CA PHE A 11 44.40 11.90 -50.23
C PHE A 11 43.01 11.88 -49.55
N LEU A 12 42.00 11.32 -50.24
CA LEU A 12 40.65 11.16 -49.70
C LEU A 12 40.60 10.16 -48.53
N MET A 13 41.38 9.06 -48.59
CA MET A 13 41.49 8.12 -47.47
C MET A 13 42.26 8.67 -46.27
N ALA A 14 43.27 9.49 -46.49
CA ALA A 14 44.05 10.10 -45.39
C ALA A 14 43.22 11.09 -44.54
N SER A 15 42.15 11.64 -45.11
CA SER A 15 41.25 12.59 -44.43
C SER A 15 40.20 11.91 -43.53
N ALA A 16 40.18 10.57 -43.44
CA ALA A 16 39.18 9.82 -42.68
C ALA A 16 39.52 9.62 -41.18
N CYS A 17 40.62 10.19 -40.69
CA CYS A 17 40.91 10.20 -39.26
C CYS A 17 39.86 11.04 -38.53
N LYS A 18 38.93 10.37 -37.83
CA LYS A 18 38.00 11.06 -36.93
C LYS A 18 38.83 11.74 -35.84
N PRO A 19 38.64 13.05 -35.58
CA PRO A 19 39.23 13.68 -34.42
C PRO A 19 38.71 12.95 -33.17
N GLY A 20 39.65 12.47 -32.35
CA GLY A 20 39.33 11.90 -31.04
C GLY A 20 38.73 12.95 -30.12
N ILE A 21 38.13 12.51 -29.01
CA ILE A 21 37.63 13.41 -27.98
C ILE A 21 38.84 14.11 -27.33
N PRO A 22 38.87 15.44 -27.24
CA PRO A 22 39.95 16.16 -26.58
C PRO A 22 40.08 15.75 -25.11
N ASN A 23 41.32 15.69 -24.60
CA ASN A 23 41.56 15.34 -23.18
C ASN A 23 41.40 16.52 -22.22
N ASP A 24 41.20 17.73 -22.75
CA ASP A 24 41.08 18.99 -22.01
C ASP A 24 39.62 19.42 -21.79
N ILE A 25 38.70 18.45 -21.88
CA ILE A 25 37.28 18.55 -21.57
C ILE A 25 36.84 17.39 -20.67
N ILE A 26 35.71 17.54 -19.99
CA ILE A 26 35.09 16.50 -19.16
C ILE A 26 34.75 15.33 -20.08
N GLN A 27 35.19 14.13 -19.72
CA GLN A 27 34.98 12.95 -20.56
C GLN A 27 33.50 12.51 -20.58
N PRO A 28 33.03 11.79 -21.63
CA PRO A 28 31.60 11.52 -21.82
C PRO A 28 30.92 10.81 -20.65
N ASP A 29 31.61 9.86 -20.01
CA ASP A 29 31.08 9.13 -18.85
C ASP A 29 30.89 10.04 -17.64
N GLU A 30 31.87 10.90 -17.37
CA GLU A 30 31.81 11.86 -16.27
C GLU A 30 30.81 12.98 -16.57
N MET A 31 30.77 13.45 -17.81
CA MET A 31 29.78 14.44 -18.27
C MET A 31 28.35 13.92 -18.07
N ALA A 32 28.10 12.64 -18.33
CA ALA A 32 26.79 12.04 -18.06
C ALA A 32 26.41 12.11 -16.57
N LEU A 33 27.37 11.91 -15.66
CA LEU A 33 27.14 12.03 -14.22
C LEU A 33 26.92 13.49 -13.79
N VAL A 34 27.69 14.42 -14.35
CA VAL A 34 27.55 15.86 -14.10
C VAL A 34 26.19 16.35 -14.59
N MET A 35 25.80 16.02 -15.82
CA MET A 35 24.52 16.40 -16.41
C MET A 35 23.34 15.77 -15.68
N HIS A 36 23.48 14.54 -15.19
CA HIS A 36 22.48 13.92 -14.33
C HIS A 36 22.16 14.77 -13.11
N ASP A 37 23.19 15.16 -12.35
CA ASP A 37 23.00 15.98 -11.14
C ASP A 37 22.51 17.39 -11.46
N ILE A 38 22.98 17.99 -12.56
CA ILE A 38 22.49 19.29 -13.04
C ILE A 38 21.01 19.22 -13.39
N HIS A 39 20.55 18.20 -14.11
CA HIS A 39 19.14 18.09 -14.49
C HIS A 39 18.22 17.78 -13.30
N ILE A 40 18.70 17.07 -12.28
CA ILE A 40 17.98 16.95 -11.01
C ILE A 40 17.84 18.32 -10.34
N ALA A 41 18.93 19.09 -10.27
CA ALA A 41 18.90 20.44 -9.73
C ALA A 41 17.96 21.36 -10.53
N ASP A 42 18.01 21.31 -11.87
CA ASP A 42 17.11 22.03 -12.77
C ASP A 42 15.65 21.71 -12.48
N GLY A 43 15.32 20.43 -12.29
CA GLY A 43 13.97 20.00 -11.96
C GLY A 43 13.44 20.67 -10.69
N TYR A 44 14.28 20.86 -9.67
CA TYR A 44 13.93 21.61 -8.48
C TYR A 44 13.88 23.12 -8.73
N ILE A 45 14.88 23.69 -9.40
CA ILE A 45 14.99 25.13 -9.67
C ILE A 45 13.79 25.64 -10.46
N GLN A 46 13.27 24.85 -11.41
CA GLN A 46 12.09 25.19 -12.21
C GLN A 46 10.80 25.32 -11.37
N THR A 47 10.77 24.79 -10.14
CA THR A 47 9.64 24.97 -9.22
C THR A 47 9.62 26.36 -8.56
N ILE A 48 10.74 27.10 -8.65
CA ILE A 48 10.88 28.42 -8.02
C ILE A 48 10.37 29.50 -8.99
N TYR A 49 9.22 30.09 -8.68
CA TYR A 49 8.58 31.10 -9.53
C TYR A 49 9.38 32.42 -9.61
N MET A 50 10.09 32.79 -8.54
CA MET A 50 10.80 34.07 -8.46
C MET A 50 12.18 33.98 -9.15
N PRO A 51 12.43 34.71 -10.25
CA PRO A 51 13.65 34.54 -11.05
C PRO A 51 14.94 34.80 -10.29
N ASP A 52 14.98 35.82 -9.44
CA ASP A 52 16.17 36.16 -8.65
C ASP A 52 16.48 35.10 -7.59
N SER A 53 15.43 34.47 -7.03
CA SER A 53 15.59 33.36 -6.10
C SER A 53 16.08 32.11 -6.84
N ALA A 54 15.49 31.80 -7.99
CA ALA A 54 15.90 30.69 -8.83
C ALA A 54 17.39 30.80 -9.23
N LYS A 55 17.85 32.00 -9.62
CA LYS A 55 19.27 32.25 -9.96
C LYS A 55 20.22 32.01 -8.78
N LYS A 56 19.89 32.51 -7.58
CA LYS A 56 20.71 32.29 -6.37
C LYS A 56 20.81 30.81 -6.02
N VAL A 57 19.68 30.11 -6.09
CA VAL A 57 19.61 28.67 -5.82
C VAL A 57 20.39 27.89 -6.86
N ALA A 58 20.24 28.20 -8.15
CA ALA A 58 21.01 27.60 -9.24
C ALA A 58 22.52 27.75 -9.05
N ALA A 59 22.99 28.96 -8.72
CA ALA A 59 24.40 29.21 -8.46
C ALA A 59 24.94 28.34 -7.32
N SER A 60 24.17 28.16 -6.25
CA SER A 60 24.55 27.29 -5.13
C SER A 60 24.60 25.81 -5.53
N PHE A 61 23.58 25.31 -6.24
CA PHE A 61 23.53 23.92 -6.69
C PHE A 61 24.64 23.60 -7.68
N TYR A 62 24.81 24.41 -8.72
CA TYR A 62 25.86 24.20 -9.72
C TYR A 62 27.24 24.29 -9.09
N GLY A 63 27.48 25.26 -8.20
CA GLY A 63 28.73 25.34 -7.46
C GLY A 63 29.02 24.10 -6.61
N GLY A 64 27.99 23.49 -6.01
CA GLY A 64 28.12 22.22 -5.28
C GLY A 64 28.43 21.04 -6.20
N ILE A 65 27.75 20.95 -7.34
CA ILE A 65 27.96 19.89 -8.35
C ILE A 65 29.37 19.98 -8.93
N TYR A 66 29.81 21.18 -9.33
CA TYR A 66 31.16 21.38 -9.85
C TYR A 66 32.23 20.95 -8.85
N LYS A 67 32.05 21.29 -7.56
CA LYS A 67 32.94 20.81 -6.49
C LYS A 67 32.91 19.29 -6.32
N LYS A 68 31.74 18.65 -6.41
CA LYS A 68 31.58 17.19 -6.30
C LYS A 68 32.41 16.44 -7.35
N PHE A 69 32.48 16.97 -8.56
CA PHE A 69 33.22 16.36 -9.69
C PHE A 69 34.62 16.95 -9.89
N GLY A 70 35.05 17.91 -9.06
CA GLY A 70 36.38 18.53 -9.21
C GLY A 70 36.54 19.36 -10.49
N ILE A 71 35.44 19.87 -11.04
CA ILE A 71 35.38 20.70 -12.25
C ILE A 71 35.04 22.15 -11.89
N ASP A 72 35.10 23.04 -12.88
CA ASP A 72 34.58 24.41 -12.78
C ASP A 72 33.54 24.71 -13.87
N SER A 73 32.91 25.88 -13.78
CA SER A 73 31.87 26.29 -14.73
C SER A 73 32.40 26.51 -16.15
N ALA A 74 33.66 26.92 -16.30
CA ALA A 74 34.28 27.19 -17.60
C ALA A 74 34.62 25.88 -18.31
N LEU A 75 35.17 24.90 -17.60
CA LEU A 75 35.44 23.56 -18.09
C LEU A 75 34.14 22.86 -18.47
N TYR A 76 33.11 22.94 -17.63
CA TYR A 76 31.78 22.40 -17.95
C TYR A 76 31.23 23.01 -19.24
N LYS A 77 31.23 24.35 -19.34
CA LYS A 77 30.74 25.06 -20.52
C LYS A 77 31.52 24.67 -21.78
N LYS A 78 32.85 24.67 -21.71
CA LYS A 78 33.73 24.28 -22.83
C LYS A 78 33.43 22.85 -23.31
N SER A 79 33.25 21.93 -22.37
CA SER A 79 32.95 20.53 -22.67
C SER A 79 31.56 20.39 -23.29
N LEU A 80 30.57 21.11 -22.76
CA LEU A 80 29.22 21.14 -23.32
C LEU A 80 29.21 21.71 -24.75
N ASP A 81 29.90 22.82 -24.99
CA ASP A 81 30.01 23.44 -26.32
C ASP A 81 30.62 22.44 -27.33
N TYR A 82 31.63 21.67 -26.94
CA TYR A 82 32.18 20.58 -27.78
C TYR A 82 31.14 19.49 -28.09
N TYR A 83 30.41 19.01 -27.09
CA TYR A 83 29.44 17.94 -27.31
C TYR A 83 28.22 18.39 -28.12
N MET A 84 27.80 19.65 -27.99
CA MET A 84 26.76 20.23 -28.85
C MET A 84 27.14 20.22 -30.34
N LEU A 85 28.44 20.34 -30.65
CA LEU A 85 28.97 20.22 -32.01
C LEU A 85 29.21 18.77 -32.46
N ASN A 86 29.10 17.79 -31.54
CA ASN A 86 29.30 16.36 -31.79
C ASN A 86 28.05 15.56 -31.37
N PRO A 87 26.92 15.66 -32.12
CA PRO A 87 25.64 15.08 -31.71
C PRO A 87 25.69 13.58 -31.40
N ARG A 88 26.45 12.80 -32.18
CA ARG A 88 26.59 11.36 -31.93
C ARG A 88 27.17 11.03 -30.55
N VAL A 89 28.10 11.86 -30.05
CA VAL A 89 28.66 11.69 -28.70
C VAL A 89 27.68 12.20 -27.66
N MET A 90 27.02 13.33 -27.92
CA MET A 90 26.00 13.89 -27.03
C MET A 90 24.81 12.96 -26.82
N ASP A 91 24.35 12.29 -27.87
CA ASP A 91 23.27 11.29 -27.80
C ASP A 91 23.64 10.17 -26.82
N GLY A 92 24.87 9.64 -26.90
CA GLY A 92 25.36 8.62 -25.97
C GLY A 92 25.49 9.11 -24.52
N ILE A 93 25.78 10.40 -24.32
CA ILE A 93 25.75 11.02 -22.98
C ILE A 93 24.30 11.06 -22.46
N TYR A 94 23.36 11.53 -23.28
CA TYR A 94 21.94 11.59 -22.90
C TYR A 94 21.29 10.23 -22.69
N GLU A 95 21.68 9.20 -23.44
CA GLU A 95 21.24 7.82 -23.19
C GLU A 95 21.58 7.38 -21.76
N LYS A 96 22.79 7.68 -21.29
CA LYS A 96 23.23 7.36 -19.92
C LYS A 96 22.47 8.18 -18.87
N VAL A 97 22.32 9.49 -19.11
CA VAL A 97 21.57 10.39 -18.22
C VAL A 97 20.12 9.92 -18.08
N THR A 98 19.44 9.67 -19.19
CA THR A 98 18.03 9.24 -19.21
C THR A 98 17.85 7.86 -18.60
N ALA A 99 18.79 6.92 -18.83
CA ALA A 99 18.79 5.62 -18.19
C ALA A 99 18.93 5.73 -16.66
N ALA A 100 19.83 6.57 -16.17
CA ALA A 100 20.02 6.82 -14.74
C ALA A 100 18.76 7.42 -14.10
N LEU A 101 18.23 8.51 -14.67
CA LEU A 101 17.01 9.16 -14.18
C LEU A 101 15.79 8.21 -14.21
N THR A 102 15.66 7.41 -15.27
CA THR A 102 14.57 6.44 -15.40
C THR A 102 14.68 5.35 -14.34
N LYS A 103 15.90 4.87 -14.08
CA LYS A 103 16.16 3.88 -13.03
C LYS A 103 15.79 4.43 -11.65
N GLU A 104 16.19 5.65 -11.33
CA GLU A 104 15.85 6.31 -10.06
C GLU A 104 14.35 6.55 -9.93
N LYS A 105 13.70 7.10 -10.96
CA LYS A 105 12.24 7.27 -10.99
C LYS A 105 11.52 5.96 -10.73
N ASN A 106 11.93 4.89 -11.40
CA ASN A 106 11.30 3.57 -11.24
C ASN A 106 11.57 2.98 -9.85
N ALA A 107 12.69 3.31 -9.20
CA ALA A 107 12.94 2.91 -7.82
C ALA A 107 11.98 3.63 -6.86
N ILE A 108 11.79 4.94 -7.02
CA ILE A 108 10.86 5.76 -6.23
C ILE A 108 9.42 5.25 -6.39
N VAL A 109 8.94 5.08 -7.62
CA VAL A 109 7.58 4.58 -7.90
C VAL A 109 7.33 3.20 -7.27
N ARG A 110 8.33 2.32 -7.29
CA ARG A 110 8.22 1.00 -6.64
C ARG A 110 8.17 1.14 -5.12
N ALA A 111 8.98 2.01 -4.53
CA ALA A 111 8.98 2.27 -3.10
C ALA A 111 7.61 2.79 -2.64
N ASP A 112 7.07 3.79 -3.31
CA ASP A 112 5.74 4.36 -3.03
C ASP A 112 4.63 3.31 -3.15
N SER A 113 4.69 2.47 -4.19
CA SER A 113 3.72 1.39 -4.40
C SER A 113 3.77 0.34 -3.29
N ILE A 114 4.97 0.00 -2.81
CA ILE A 114 5.17 -0.92 -1.68
C ILE A 114 4.64 -0.30 -0.39
N GLU A 115 4.89 0.99 -0.17
CA GLU A 115 4.42 1.72 1.01
C GLU A 115 2.89 1.77 1.04
N PHE A 116 2.26 2.14 -0.07
CA PHE A 116 0.81 2.11 -0.21
C PHE A 116 0.23 0.71 0.03
N ALA A 117 0.85 -0.34 -0.55
CA ALA A 117 0.41 -1.72 -0.33
C ALA A 117 0.58 -2.18 1.12
N LYS A 118 1.64 -1.75 1.81
CA LYS A 118 1.86 -2.00 3.24
C LYS A 118 0.79 -1.31 4.08
N GLU A 119 0.48 -0.05 3.78
CA GLU A 119 -0.56 0.70 4.48
C GLU A 119 -1.93 0.06 4.29
N LEU A 120 -2.28 -0.34 3.05
CA LEU A 120 -3.52 -1.03 2.76
C LEU A 120 -3.64 -2.35 3.50
N LYS A 121 -2.58 -3.17 3.53
CA LYS A 121 -2.55 -4.42 4.32
C LYS A 121 -2.71 -4.16 5.81
N ALA A 122 -2.11 -3.11 6.36
CA ALA A 122 -2.27 -2.72 7.75
C ALA A 122 -3.70 -2.27 8.07
N ARG A 123 -4.30 -1.43 7.21
CA ARG A 123 -5.71 -1.02 7.31
C ARG A 123 -6.65 -2.22 7.24
N LEU A 124 -6.45 -3.14 6.29
CA LEU A 124 -7.22 -4.38 6.16
C LEU A 124 -7.10 -5.27 7.40
N LYS A 125 -5.90 -5.39 8.00
CA LYS A 125 -5.72 -6.12 9.28
C LYS A 125 -6.52 -5.49 10.41
N ARG A 126 -6.53 -4.15 10.54
CA ARG A 126 -7.30 -3.43 11.56
C ARG A 126 -8.81 -3.64 11.37
N ILE A 127 -9.30 -3.48 10.14
CA ILE A 127 -10.72 -3.71 9.81
C ILE A 127 -11.14 -5.14 10.13
N LYS A 128 -10.30 -6.14 9.81
CA LYS A 128 -10.55 -7.54 10.17
C LYS A 128 -10.52 -7.77 11.69
N ALA A 129 -9.62 -7.12 12.42
CA ALA A 129 -9.59 -7.23 13.88
C ALA A 129 -10.84 -6.61 14.53
N ASP A 130 -11.31 -5.47 14.02
CA ASP A 130 -12.50 -4.79 14.53
C ASP A 130 -13.79 -5.54 14.19
N SER A 131 -13.86 -6.19 13.02
CA SER A 131 -14.99 -7.07 12.70
C SER A 131 -15.04 -8.31 13.59
N ILE A 132 -13.89 -8.90 13.93
CA ILE A 132 -13.81 -10.02 14.89
C ILE A 132 -14.28 -9.57 16.28
N LYS A 133 -13.79 -8.42 16.79
CA LYS A 133 -14.24 -7.87 18.07
C LYS A 133 -15.75 -7.60 18.10
N ARG A 134 -16.32 -7.09 16.99
CA ARG A 134 -17.77 -6.88 16.87
C ARG A 134 -18.54 -8.20 16.89
N ALA A 135 -18.10 -9.22 16.17
CA ALA A 135 -18.71 -10.54 16.17
C ALA A 135 -18.72 -11.17 17.58
N ASP A 136 -17.60 -11.07 18.31
CA ASP A 136 -17.52 -11.56 19.70
C ASP A 136 -18.42 -10.77 20.65
N SER A 137 -18.51 -9.45 20.47
CA SER A 137 -19.41 -8.60 21.27
C SER A 137 -20.90 -8.90 21.00
N LEU A 138 -21.27 -9.25 19.76
CA LEU A 138 -22.62 -9.69 19.39
C LEU A 138 -22.94 -11.07 19.96
N LYS A 139 -21.96 -11.98 19.97
CA LYS A 139 -22.08 -13.31 20.60
C LYS A 139 -22.21 -13.19 22.12
N LYS A 140 -21.49 -12.26 22.75
CA LYS A 140 -21.63 -11.94 24.17
C LYS A 140 -22.98 -11.29 24.49
N ALA A 141 -23.46 -10.37 23.64
CA ALA A 141 -24.78 -9.74 23.80
C ALA A 141 -25.95 -10.74 23.63
N SER A 142 -25.83 -11.72 22.72
CA SER A 142 -26.84 -12.78 22.53
C SER A 142 -26.82 -13.82 23.66
N LEU A 143 -25.66 -14.10 24.26
CA LEU A 143 -25.55 -14.96 25.45
C LEU A 143 -26.11 -14.29 26.72
N VAL A 144 -26.02 -12.96 26.83
CA VAL A 144 -26.58 -12.19 27.98
C VAL A 144 -28.11 -12.12 27.90
N LYS A 145 -28.71 -11.93 26.71
CA LYS A 145 -30.18 -11.92 26.56
C LYS A 145 -30.85 -13.28 26.78
N ASN A 146 -30.12 -14.39 26.63
CA ASN A 146 -30.69 -15.73 26.78
C ASN A 146 -30.45 -16.38 28.15
N LYS A 147 -29.54 -15.88 29.00
CA LYS A 147 -29.34 -16.47 30.34
C LYS A 147 -30.48 -16.15 31.32
N ASP A 148 -31.05 -14.95 31.27
CA ASP A 148 -32.17 -14.56 32.15
C ASP A 148 -33.51 -15.15 31.69
N SER A 149 -33.69 -15.28 30.36
CA SER A 149 -34.87 -15.89 29.74
C SER A 149 -34.95 -17.40 29.98
N LEU A 150 -33.81 -18.11 29.94
CA LEU A 150 -33.76 -19.56 30.14
C LEU A 150 -33.88 -19.96 31.63
N LYS A 151 -33.36 -19.15 32.58
CA LYS A 151 -33.60 -19.38 34.02
C LYS A 151 -35.07 -19.16 34.40
N LYS A 152 -35.77 -18.23 33.74
CA LYS A 152 -37.21 -18.01 33.94
C LYS A 152 -38.05 -19.13 33.30
N ALA A 153 -37.68 -19.62 32.11
CA ALA A 153 -38.39 -20.71 31.43
C ALA A 153 -38.19 -22.11 32.07
N LEU A 154 -37.01 -22.41 32.62
CA LEU A 154 -36.75 -23.68 33.31
C LEU A 154 -37.42 -23.77 34.69
N LYS A 155 -37.68 -22.65 35.36
CA LYS A 155 -38.51 -22.62 36.58
C LYS A 155 -40.00 -22.81 36.28
N ILE A 156 -40.47 -22.44 35.09
CA ILE A 156 -41.89 -22.51 34.72
C ILE A 156 -42.29 -23.94 34.26
N LYS A 157 -41.43 -24.69 33.57
CA LYS A 157 -41.78 -26.06 33.11
C LYS A 157 -41.68 -27.18 34.17
N LYS A 158 -41.02 -26.96 35.32
CA LYS A 158 -41.03 -27.92 36.45
C LYS A 158 -42.09 -27.62 37.52
N ALA A 159 -42.83 -26.51 37.42
CA ALA A 159 -43.85 -26.14 38.39
C ALA A 159 -45.27 -26.66 38.03
N ASP A 160 -45.60 -26.83 36.75
CA ASP A 160 -46.97 -27.19 36.34
C ASP A 160 -47.20 -28.69 36.03
N SER A 161 -46.16 -29.49 35.83
CA SER A 161 -46.31 -30.94 35.61
C SER A 161 -46.27 -31.79 36.89
N LEU A 162 -46.05 -31.19 38.07
CA LEU A 162 -46.04 -31.89 39.36
C LEU A 162 -47.18 -31.54 40.32
N LYS A 163 -48.10 -30.63 39.94
CA LYS A 163 -49.34 -30.34 40.70
C LYS A 163 -50.63 -30.86 40.06
N LYS A 164 -50.65 -31.28 38.79
CA LYS A 164 -51.85 -31.88 38.16
C LYS A 164 -51.86 -33.42 38.10
N ALA A 165 -50.75 -34.09 38.42
CA ALA A 165 -50.68 -35.55 38.53
C ALA A 165 -51.01 -36.11 39.95
N LYS A 166 -50.98 -35.27 41.00
CA LYS A 166 -51.34 -35.71 42.38
C LYS A 166 -52.79 -35.41 42.81
N ALA A 167 -53.58 -34.73 41.97
CA ALA A 167 -55.02 -34.52 42.21
C ALA A 167 -55.92 -35.60 41.55
N ALA A 168 -55.46 -36.27 40.49
CA ALA A 168 -56.23 -37.32 39.81
C ALA A 168 -56.16 -38.71 40.50
N ALA A 169 -55.17 -38.94 41.37
CA ALA A 169 -55.01 -40.19 42.12
C ALA A 169 -55.77 -40.23 43.47
N LYS A 170 -56.24 -39.08 44.00
CA LYS A 170 -56.99 -39.03 45.27
C LYS A 170 -58.52 -39.00 45.10
N VAL A 171 -59.02 -38.84 43.87
CA VAL A 171 -60.47 -38.81 43.56
C VAL A 171 -61.02 -40.17 43.08
N LYS A 172 -60.17 -41.15 42.73
CA LYS A 172 -60.61 -42.49 42.28
C LYS A 172 -60.55 -43.62 43.32
N LEU A 173 -60.12 -43.37 44.56
CA LEU A 173 -60.10 -44.37 45.64
C LEU A 173 -61.16 -44.15 46.75
N LYS A 174 -62.10 -43.21 46.58
CA LYS A 174 -63.22 -42.99 47.54
C LYS A 174 -64.62 -43.19 46.94
N LYS A 175 -64.71 -43.88 45.79
CA LYS A 175 -65.98 -44.28 45.14
C LYS A 175 -66.17 -45.80 45.04
N ARG A 176 -65.42 -46.60 45.79
CA ARG A 176 -65.54 -48.07 45.81
C ARG A 176 -65.70 -48.72 47.19
N THR A 177 -66.05 -47.97 48.24
CA THR A 177 -66.28 -48.56 49.58
C THR A 177 -67.52 -48.07 50.34
N ASP A 178 -68.51 -47.44 49.68
CA ASP A 178 -69.81 -47.13 50.32
C ASP A 178 -71.01 -47.87 49.71
N SER A 179 -70.76 -48.85 48.84
CA SER A 179 -71.74 -49.87 48.48
C SER A 179 -71.85 -51.01 49.51
N LEU A 180 -71.23 -50.85 50.69
CA LEU A 180 -71.22 -51.87 51.76
C LEU A 180 -71.58 -51.31 53.14
N LYS A 181 -72.66 -50.51 53.21
CA LYS A 181 -73.45 -50.35 54.46
C LYS A 181 -74.88 -49.88 54.20
N ARG A 182 -75.56 -50.52 53.24
CA ARG A 182 -77.04 -50.54 53.18
C ARG A 182 -77.57 -51.71 54.01
N VAL A 183 -77.27 -51.75 55.30
CA VAL A 183 -77.95 -52.64 56.27
C VAL A 183 -78.00 -51.91 57.62
N ARG A 184 -79.05 -51.10 57.82
CA ARG A 184 -79.90 -51.03 59.03
C ARG A 184 -80.74 -49.74 59.02
N ARG A 185 -82.06 -49.97 58.85
CA ARG A 185 -83.23 -49.12 59.17
C ARG A 185 -83.16 -48.55 60.61
N PRO A 186 -83.99 -47.57 61.05
CA PRO A 186 -85.41 -47.44 60.69
C PRO A 186 -85.99 -46.04 60.44
N VAL A 187 -87.18 -46.13 59.86
CA VAL A 187 -88.21 -45.15 59.57
C VAL A 187 -88.73 -44.52 60.86
N THR A 188 -89.00 -43.21 60.85
CA THR A 188 -89.94 -42.60 61.80
C THR A 188 -90.85 -41.64 61.05
N ILE A 189 -92.15 -41.99 61.06
CA ILE A 189 -93.28 -41.18 60.59
C ILE A 189 -93.69 -40.29 61.75
N LYS A 190 -94.08 -39.03 61.48
CA LYS A 190 -94.97 -38.31 62.39
C LYS A 190 -96.02 -37.54 61.59
N ASN A 191 -97.25 -37.76 62.05
CA ASN A 191 -98.55 -37.29 61.60
C ASN A 191 -98.65 -35.77 61.44
#